data_AF-A0A8J4CHK0-F1
#
_entry.id   AF-A0A8J4CHK0-F1
#
_cell.length_a   1.000
_cell.length_b   1.000
_cell.length_c   1.000
_cell.angle_alpha   90.00
_cell.angle_beta   90.00
_cell.angle_gamma   90.00
#
_symmetry.space_group_name_H-M   'P 1'
#
loop_
_entity.id
_entity.type
_entity.pdbx_description
1 polymer ?
#
loop_
_entity_poly.entity_id
_entity_poly.type
_entity_poly.pdbx_seq_one_letter_code
_entity_poly.pdbx_strand_id
1 'polypeptide(L)'
;MRPLRLLQRWPNSNRTFGPYSFIPCLATLKGRTLTTLKSSRSLDILVGAGLSADEAQRVLDSCKQLQANGDLLVRNVTFMKAFYKPHHITKLLRHKPEVFTAHLEEWHQFLTGYGLDDKAVWKVLRYSPGLLVRVPTGDVSDGSSIDGATPPVEANTPYNVGSVIMYLKSYGWTDEEVALRLLPCYPEVLAATTGQLQATVDFLRSRNFDEESIGRMVKVFPPLLVAPYNEPLLQLIDRIRASAHNKYVISGSYHV
;
A
#
# COMPACT_ATOMS: atom_id res chain seq x y z
N MET A 1 -27.97 22.47 -3.40
CA MET A 1 -26.75 23.29 -3.25
C MET A 1 -26.47 23.50 -1.77
N ARG A 2 -25.46 22.84 -1.22
CA ARG A 2 -25.02 23.03 0.18
C ARG A 2 -23.65 23.72 0.17
N PRO A 3 -23.41 24.73 1.02
CA PRO A 3 -22.19 25.53 0.93
C PRO A 3 -20.99 24.79 1.55
N LEU A 4 -19.87 24.81 0.83
CA LEU A 4 -18.54 24.40 1.29
C LEU A 4 -18.13 25.27 2.49
N ARG A 5 -18.00 24.67 3.67
CA ARG A 5 -17.37 25.30 4.84
C ARG A 5 -15.86 25.15 4.71
N LEU A 6 -15.20 26.26 4.40
CA LEU A 6 -13.77 26.49 4.61
C LEU A 6 -13.45 26.35 6.11
N LEU A 7 -12.67 25.34 6.47
CA LEU A 7 -12.06 25.20 7.79
C LEU A 7 -10.57 25.58 7.70
N GLN A 8 -10.30 26.87 7.93
CA GLN A 8 -9.02 27.34 8.45
C GLN A 8 -9.05 27.26 9.99
N ARG A 9 -8.12 26.51 10.59
CA ARG A 9 -7.31 26.89 11.77
C ARG A 9 -6.56 25.68 12.31
N TRP A 10 -5.24 25.72 12.20
CA TRP A 10 -4.34 24.91 13.02
C TRP A 10 -3.85 25.76 14.21
N PRO A 11 -3.84 25.24 15.45
CA PRO A 11 -3.22 25.93 16.56
C PRO A 11 -1.71 25.60 16.65
N ASN A 12 -0.90 26.65 16.56
CA ASN A 12 0.52 26.66 16.89
C ASN A 12 0.71 26.25 18.37
N SER A 13 1.42 25.16 18.62
CA SER A 13 1.86 24.75 19.95
C SER A 13 3.37 24.93 20.09
N ASN A 14 3.78 26.13 20.49
CA ASN A 14 5.12 26.41 21.00
C ASN A 14 5.26 25.71 22.37
N ARG A 15 5.97 24.57 22.41
CA ARG A 15 6.54 24.03 23.64
C ARG A 15 8.03 24.35 23.68
N THR A 16 8.40 25.23 24.61
CA THR A 16 9.77 25.49 25.04
C THR A 16 10.30 24.27 25.79
N PHE A 17 11.37 23.66 25.27
CA PHE A 17 12.15 22.64 25.96
C PHE A 17 13.29 23.31 26.74
N GLY A 18 13.41 22.98 28.03
CA GLY A 18 14.49 23.45 28.90
C GLY A 18 15.83 22.72 28.65
N PRO A 19 16.96 23.31 29.08
CA PRO A 19 18.28 22.79 28.78
C PRO A 19 18.70 21.70 29.77
N TYR A 20 18.86 20.46 29.29
CA TYR A 20 19.61 19.43 30.01
C TYR A 20 20.95 19.20 29.31
N SER A 21 22.01 19.64 29.98
CA SER A 21 23.41 19.40 29.65
C SER A 21 23.79 17.97 30.02
N PHE A 22 23.91 17.10 29.00
CA PHE A 22 24.57 15.81 29.12
C PHE A 22 25.96 15.89 28.47
N ILE A 23 27.01 15.71 29.27
CA ILE A 23 28.40 15.59 28.83
C ILE A 23 28.67 14.10 28.58
N PRO A 24 29.07 13.66 27.37
CA PRO A 24 29.55 12.30 27.16
C PRO A 24 31.07 12.22 27.34
N CYS A 25 31.48 11.24 28.16
CA CYS A 25 32.84 10.79 28.33
C CYS A 25 33.32 10.13 27.02
N LEU A 26 34.30 10.74 26.35
CA LEU A 26 34.90 10.24 25.11
C LEU A 26 35.88 9.10 25.41
N ALA A 27 35.39 7.87 25.37
CA ALA A 27 36.23 6.67 25.30
C ALA A 27 36.52 6.31 23.84
N THR A 28 37.81 6.23 23.51
CA THR A 28 38.38 5.94 22.18
C THR A 28 38.05 4.52 21.71
N LEU A 29 36.93 4.35 21.00
CA LEU A 29 36.58 3.10 20.29
C LEU A 29 37.11 3.12 18.86
N LYS A 30 38.34 2.64 18.67
CA LYS A 30 38.91 2.31 17.35
C LYS A 30 38.27 1.02 16.84
N GLY A 31 37.50 1.10 15.76
CA GLY A 31 37.24 -0.05 14.87
C GLY A 31 35.92 -0.81 15.04
N ARG A 32 34.87 -0.25 15.67
CA ARG A 32 33.52 -0.81 15.50
C ARG A 32 32.94 -0.34 14.17
N THR A 33 32.77 -1.30 13.27
CA THR A 33 32.14 -1.16 11.96
C THR A 33 30.82 -0.40 12.06
N LEU A 34 30.64 0.66 11.26
CA LEU A 34 29.51 1.59 11.30
C LEU A 34 28.12 0.93 11.24
N THR A 35 28.03 -0.33 10.79
CA THR A 35 26.80 -1.12 10.76
C THR A 35 26.29 -1.50 12.16
N THR A 36 27.17 -1.69 13.15
CA THR A 36 26.75 -2.07 14.51
C THR A 36 26.12 -0.91 15.27
N LEU A 37 26.53 0.33 14.98
CA LEU A 37 25.98 1.52 15.65
C LEU A 37 24.57 1.87 15.18
N LYS A 38 24.28 1.74 13.88
CA LYS A 38 22.93 1.98 13.34
C LYS A 38 21.90 0.99 13.89
N SER A 39 22.29 -0.27 14.06
CA SER A 39 21.45 -1.31 14.65
C SER A 39 21.01 -0.97 16.08
N SER A 40 21.92 -0.42 16.90
CA SER A 40 21.59 -0.01 18.29
C SER A 40 20.49 1.04 18.36
N ARG A 41 20.54 2.07 17.49
CA ARG A 41 19.54 3.15 17.53
C ARG A 41 18.14 2.66 17.17
N SER A 42 18.02 1.85 16.11
CA SER A 42 16.74 1.25 15.71
C SER A 42 16.14 0.36 16.80
N LEU A 43 16.98 -0.41 17.50
CA LEU A 43 16.56 -1.22 18.63
C LEU A 43 15.97 -0.36 19.76
N ASP A 44 16.67 0.69 20.17
CA ASP A 44 16.24 1.58 21.27
C ASP A 44 14.89 2.24 20.96
N ILE A 45 14.64 2.62 19.69
CA ILE A 45 13.37 3.21 19.26
C ILE A 45 12.23 2.20 19.35
N LEU A 46 12.46 0.96 18.92
CA LEU A 46 11.46 -0.12 18.98
C LEU A 46 11.14 -0.49 20.44
N VAL A 47 12.16 -0.55 21.30
CA VAL A 47 11.96 -0.73 22.75
C VAL A 47 11.18 0.46 23.34
N GLY A 48 11.53 1.69 22.97
CA GLY A 48 10.79 2.90 23.33
C GLY A 48 9.38 3.01 22.72
N ALA A 49 9.03 2.17 21.74
CA ALA A 49 7.68 2.00 21.21
C ALA A 49 6.85 0.99 22.02
N GLY A 50 7.47 0.24 22.93
CA GLY A 50 6.83 -0.73 23.82
C GLY A 50 7.06 -2.20 23.44
N LEU A 51 8.03 -2.50 22.57
CA LEU A 51 8.48 -3.87 22.31
C LEU A 51 9.52 -4.31 23.35
N SER A 52 9.60 -5.61 23.64
CA SER A 52 10.77 -6.12 24.37
C SER A 52 12.02 -6.07 23.49
N ALA A 53 13.22 -6.09 24.08
CA ALA A 53 14.47 -6.12 23.33
C ALA A 53 14.53 -7.30 22.33
N ASP A 54 14.10 -8.48 22.76
CA ASP A 54 14.05 -9.68 21.91
C ASP A 54 13.03 -9.55 20.78
N GLU A 55 11.87 -8.95 21.03
CA GLU A 55 10.87 -8.68 20.00
C GLU A 55 11.36 -7.64 18.98
N ALA A 56 12.00 -6.57 19.46
CA ALA A 56 12.59 -5.54 18.62
C ALA A 56 13.66 -6.14 17.70
N GLN A 57 14.54 -6.99 18.23
CA GLN A 57 15.57 -7.67 17.43
C GLN A 57 14.93 -8.56 16.36
N ARG A 58 13.92 -9.38 16.72
CA ARG A 58 13.20 -10.22 15.74
C ARG A 58 12.55 -9.41 14.62
N VAL A 59 12.01 -8.23 14.93
CA VAL A 59 11.43 -7.32 13.93
C VAL A 59 12.50 -6.74 12.99
N LEU A 60 13.66 -6.38 13.53
CA LEU A 60 14.77 -5.89 12.71
C LEU A 60 15.34 -7.00 11.83
N ASP A 61 15.40 -8.23 12.34
CA ASP A 61 15.90 -9.39 11.59
C ASP A 61 14.94 -9.79 10.45
N SER A 62 13.62 -9.63 10.66
CA SER A 62 12.61 -9.91 9.63
C SER A 62 12.54 -8.82 8.55
N CYS A 63 12.86 -7.56 8.89
CA CYS A 63 12.79 -6.43 7.95
C CYS A 63 14.12 -5.65 7.90
N LYS A 64 15.06 -6.13 7.07
CA LYS A 64 16.39 -5.49 6.88
C LYS A 64 16.30 -4.02 6.42
N GLN A 65 15.25 -3.67 5.67
CA GLN A 65 15.01 -2.29 5.22
C GLN A 65 14.81 -1.33 6.39
N LEU A 66 14.21 -1.81 7.49
CA LEU A 66 14.01 -1.03 8.70
C LEU A 66 15.34 -0.71 9.40
N GLN A 67 16.30 -1.64 9.35
CA GLN A 67 17.66 -1.42 9.85
C GLN A 67 18.41 -0.37 9.02
N ALA A 68 18.23 -0.40 7.70
CA ALA A 68 18.86 0.55 6.80
C ALA A 68 18.33 1.99 7.00
N ASN A 69 17.03 2.13 7.27
CA ASN A 69 16.31 3.40 7.33
C ASN A 69 15.91 3.82 8.76
N GLY A 70 16.86 3.82 9.70
CA GLY A 70 16.61 4.12 11.11
C GLY A 70 15.96 5.49 11.37
N ASP A 71 16.33 6.53 10.62
CA ASP A 71 15.75 7.87 10.79
C ASP A 71 14.26 7.93 10.37
N LEU A 72 13.90 7.21 9.30
CA LEU A 72 12.52 7.09 8.86
C LEU A 72 11.67 6.36 9.90
N LEU A 73 12.21 5.29 10.50
CA LEU A 73 11.57 4.58 11.61
C LEU A 73 11.28 5.52 12.79
N VAL A 74 12.25 6.36 13.21
CA VAL A 74 12.04 7.36 14.28
C VAL A 74 10.85 8.25 13.94
N ARG A 75 10.85 8.84 12.74
CA ARG A 75 9.81 9.76 12.29
C ARG A 75 8.45 9.09 12.27
N ASN A 76 8.36 7.90 11.68
CA ASN A 76 7.11 7.13 11.58
C ASN A 76 6.57 6.72 12.95
N VAL A 77 7.41 6.22 13.87
CA VAL A 77 6.98 5.86 15.23
C VAL A 77 6.50 7.11 15.99
N THR A 78 7.20 8.23 15.84
CA THR A 78 6.84 9.49 16.49
C THR A 78 5.51 10.03 15.96
N PHE A 79 5.33 10.02 14.64
CA PHE A 79 4.08 10.37 13.98
C PHE A 79 2.93 9.48 14.46
N MET A 80 3.09 8.15 14.44
CA MET A 80 2.04 7.21 14.83
C MET A 80 1.64 7.37 16.30
N LYS A 81 2.57 7.74 17.20
CA LYS A 81 2.27 8.04 18.61
C LYS A 81 1.35 9.26 18.81
N ALA A 82 1.28 10.17 17.84
CA ALA A 82 0.39 11.33 17.91
C ALA A 82 -1.09 10.95 17.65
N PHE A 83 -1.34 9.92 16.84
CA PHE A 83 -2.69 9.54 16.40
C PHE A 83 -3.21 8.23 17.02
N TYR A 84 -2.30 7.32 17.41
CA TYR A 84 -2.66 5.96 17.79
C TYR A 84 -2.13 5.57 19.17
N LYS A 85 -2.88 4.69 19.85
CA LYS A 85 -2.50 4.15 21.15
C LYS A 85 -1.24 3.29 21.04
N PRO A 86 -0.32 3.30 22.03
CA PRO A 86 0.92 2.53 21.96
C PRO A 86 0.76 1.04 21.61
N HIS A 87 -0.25 0.37 22.17
CA HIS A 87 -0.50 -1.06 21.91
C HIS A 87 -0.94 -1.36 20.46
N HIS A 88 -1.52 -0.38 19.74
CA HIS A 88 -1.80 -0.52 18.32
C HIS A 88 -0.51 -0.52 17.52
N ILE A 89 0.40 0.42 17.83
CA ILE A 89 1.70 0.57 17.17
C ILE A 89 2.55 -0.69 17.38
N THR A 90 2.64 -1.22 18.61
CA THR A 90 3.38 -2.46 18.89
C THR A 90 2.79 -3.65 18.14
N LYS A 91 1.45 -3.76 18.08
CA LYS A 91 0.78 -4.81 17.31
C LYS A 91 1.10 -4.71 15.82
N LEU A 92 1.14 -3.50 15.24
CA LEU A 92 1.48 -3.31 13.83
C LEU A 92 2.95 -3.64 13.56
N LEU A 93 3.88 -3.19 14.40
CA LEU A 93 5.30 -3.52 14.30
C LEU A 93 5.55 -5.04 14.37
N ARG A 94 4.82 -5.77 15.21
CA ARG A 94 4.95 -7.23 15.34
C ARG A 94 4.48 -7.99 14.10
N HIS A 95 3.38 -7.55 13.50
CA HIS A 95 2.74 -8.32 12.42
C HIS A 95 3.16 -7.88 11.02
N LYS A 96 3.44 -6.58 10.82
CA LYS A 96 3.67 -5.94 9.53
C LYS A 96 4.69 -4.81 9.68
N PRO A 97 5.96 -5.11 10.01
CA PRO A 97 6.99 -4.10 10.16
C PRO A 97 7.29 -3.35 8.86
N GLU A 98 6.97 -3.94 7.70
CA GLU A 98 7.20 -3.31 6.40
C GLU A 98 6.43 -1.99 6.25
N VAL A 99 5.30 -1.83 6.94
CA VAL A 99 4.51 -0.58 6.95
C VAL A 99 5.36 0.63 7.36
N PHE A 100 6.36 0.45 8.22
CA PHE A 100 7.23 1.52 8.71
C PHE A 100 8.37 1.89 7.75
N THR A 101 8.49 1.22 6.61
CA THR A 101 9.44 1.61 5.54
C THR A 101 8.84 2.65 4.59
N ALA A 102 7.52 2.88 4.63
CA ALA A 102 6.83 3.91 3.87
C ALA A 102 6.76 5.25 4.62
N HIS A 103 6.53 6.36 3.92
CA HIS A 103 6.34 7.69 4.52
C HIS A 103 4.92 7.82 5.10
N LEU A 104 4.71 7.35 6.34
CA LEU A 104 3.36 7.23 6.94
C LEU A 104 2.62 8.55 7.08
N GLU A 105 3.34 9.66 7.26
CA GLU A 105 2.75 11.00 7.34
C GLU A 105 2.07 11.41 6.02
N GLU A 106 2.75 11.20 4.89
CA GLU A 106 2.21 11.50 3.56
C GLU A 106 1.00 10.60 3.24
N TRP A 107 1.09 9.33 3.60
CA TRP A 107 -0.02 8.39 3.43
C TRP A 107 -1.23 8.73 4.29
N HIS A 108 -1.02 9.16 5.53
CA HIS A 108 -2.11 9.60 6.40
C HIS A 108 -2.78 10.85 5.84
N GLN A 109 -2.01 11.86 5.42
CA GLN A 109 -2.54 13.07 4.78
C GLN A 109 -3.31 12.76 3.49
N PHE A 110 -2.78 11.87 2.66
CA PHE A 110 -3.45 11.42 1.44
C PHE A 110 -4.80 10.77 1.75
N LEU A 111 -4.83 9.76 2.63
CA LEU A 111 -6.04 9.01 2.95
C LEU A 111 -7.10 9.89 3.64
N THR A 112 -6.69 10.76 4.55
CA THR A 112 -7.60 11.73 5.19
C THR A 112 -8.09 12.80 4.20
N GLY A 113 -7.26 13.18 3.22
CA GLY A 113 -7.66 14.04 2.10
C GLY A 113 -8.78 13.47 1.23
N TYR A 114 -8.87 12.13 1.14
CA TYR A 114 -10.00 11.41 0.51
C TYR A 114 -11.20 11.21 1.44
N GLY A 115 -11.17 11.76 2.66
CA GLY A 115 -12.30 11.73 3.60
C GLY A 115 -12.33 10.52 4.54
N LEU A 116 -11.27 9.73 4.63
CA LEU A 116 -11.17 8.66 5.64
C LEU A 116 -10.92 9.27 7.02
N ASP A 117 -11.59 8.75 8.05
CA ASP A 117 -11.28 9.07 9.44
C ASP A 117 -10.03 8.32 9.93
N ASP A 118 -9.43 8.76 11.04
CA ASP A 118 -8.22 8.13 11.59
C ASP A 118 -8.38 6.63 11.86
N LYS A 119 -9.61 6.20 12.18
CA LYS A 119 -9.97 4.81 12.42
C LYS A 119 -9.99 3.99 11.13
N ALA A 120 -10.50 4.54 10.03
CA ALA A 120 -10.46 3.92 8.72
C ALA A 120 -9.03 3.88 8.17
N VAL A 121 -8.26 4.95 8.32
CA VAL A 121 -6.82 4.97 7.99
C VAL A 121 -6.09 3.84 8.71
N TRP A 122 -6.33 3.70 10.03
CA TRP A 122 -5.75 2.60 10.80
C TRP A 122 -6.10 1.21 10.25
N LYS A 123 -7.37 1.01 9.84
CA LYS A 123 -7.79 -0.26 9.22
C LYS A 123 -7.03 -0.52 7.93
N VAL A 124 -6.87 0.49 7.07
CA VAL A 124 -6.10 0.37 5.82
C VAL A 124 -4.65 0.00 6.13
N LEU A 125 -3.98 0.72 7.03
CA LEU A 125 -2.60 0.41 7.42
C LEU A 125 -2.44 -1.01 7.99
N ARG A 126 -3.44 -1.49 8.74
CA ARG A 126 -3.39 -2.80 9.40
C ARG A 126 -3.71 -3.97 8.47
N TYR A 127 -4.73 -3.84 7.63
CA TYR A 127 -5.24 -4.94 6.81
C TYR A 127 -4.64 -4.93 5.40
N SER A 128 -4.05 -3.82 4.98
CA SER A 128 -3.66 -3.58 3.60
C SER A 128 -2.23 -3.07 3.45
N PRO A 129 -1.22 -3.74 4.05
CA PRO A 129 0.17 -3.29 4.02
C PRO A 129 0.74 -3.23 2.59
N GLY A 130 0.21 -4.05 1.67
CA GLY A 130 0.61 -4.05 0.26
C GLY A 130 0.27 -2.75 -0.48
N LEU A 131 -0.64 -1.92 0.06
CA LEU A 131 -0.89 -0.59 -0.47
C LEU A 131 0.34 0.32 -0.33
N LEU A 132 1.12 0.16 0.75
CA LEU A 132 2.25 1.00 1.10
C LEU A 132 3.56 0.43 0.56
N VAL A 133 3.70 -0.89 0.65
CA VAL A 133 4.90 -1.62 0.26
C VAL A 133 4.57 -2.46 -0.95
N ARG A 134 5.14 -2.07 -2.09
CA ARG A 134 4.96 -2.85 -3.31
C ARG A 134 5.79 -4.12 -3.19
N VAL A 135 5.11 -5.27 -3.25
CA VAL A 135 5.81 -6.54 -3.46
C VAL A 135 6.21 -6.56 -4.94
N PRO A 136 7.48 -6.77 -5.29
CA PRO A 136 7.87 -7.01 -6.67
C PRO A 136 7.10 -8.23 -7.18
N THR A 137 6.02 -8.00 -7.92
CA THR A 137 5.36 -9.04 -8.69
C THR A 137 6.38 -9.43 -9.74
N GLY A 138 6.97 -10.62 -9.59
CA GLY A 138 8.00 -11.15 -10.47
C GLY A 138 7.44 -11.50 -11.84
N ASP A 139 6.80 -10.53 -12.51
CA ASP A 139 6.43 -10.63 -13.92
C ASP A 139 7.76 -10.72 -14.69
N VAL A 140 8.10 -11.96 -14.98
CA VAL A 140 9.25 -12.40 -15.74
C VAL A 140 9.10 -11.90 -17.17
N SER A 141 9.48 -10.66 -17.44
CA SER A 141 9.72 -10.21 -18.81
C SER A 141 11.20 -10.36 -19.15
N ASP A 142 11.46 -11.40 -19.95
CA ASP A 142 12.65 -11.66 -20.77
C ASP A 142 14.03 -11.64 -20.09
N GLY A 143 14.39 -12.78 -19.46
CA GLY A 143 15.51 -13.62 -19.90
C GLY A 143 16.95 -13.09 -19.98
N SER A 144 17.26 -11.83 -19.67
CA SER A 144 18.59 -11.28 -19.88
C SER A 144 19.05 -10.31 -18.78
N SER A 145 19.04 -10.78 -17.53
CA SER A 145 19.77 -10.12 -16.43
C SER A 145 20.80 -11.11 -15.86
N ILE A 146 22.03 -11.03 -16.38
CA ILE A 146 23.17 -11.88 -16.01
C ILE A 146 23.75 -11.52 -14.63
N ASP A 147 23.34 -10.41 -14.01
CA ASP A 147 23.86 -9.98 -12.72
C ASP A 147 22.75 -10.03 -11.65
N GLY A 148 22.89 -10.95 -10.68
CA GLY A 148 21.94 -11.26 -9.60
C GLY A 148 21.70 -10.16 -8.55
N ALA A 149 21.60 -8.90 -8.96
CA ALA A 149 21.20 -7.80 -8.11
C ALA A 149 19.67 -7.80 -7.96
N THR A 150 19.17 -8.18 -6.78
CA THR A 150 17.76 -8.05 -6.43
C THR A 150 17.31 -6.61 -6.67
N PRO A 151 16.29 -6.36 -7.52
CA PRO A 151 15.82 -5.01 -7.78
C PRO A 151 15.34 -4.37 -6.46
N PRO A 152 15.64 -3.09 -6.23
CA PRO A 152 15.20 -2.39 -5.03
C PRO A 152 13.68 -2.46 -4.94
N VAL A 153 13.17 -2.83 -3.77
CA VAL A 153 11.74 -2.80 -3.48
C VAL A 153 11.31 -1.33 -3.50
N GLU A 154 10.69 -0.90 -4.59
CA GLU A 154 10.16 0.45 -4.72
C GLU A 154 8.95 0.60 -3.78
N ALA A 155 9.04 1.54 -2.83
CA ALA A 155 7.91 1.89 -1.98
C ALA A 155 6.78 2.47 -2.85
N ASN A 156 5.54 2.06 -2.58
CA ASN A 156 4.42 2.67 -3.27
C ASN A 156 4.23 4.10 -2.74
N THR A 157 4.01 5.06 -3.62
CA THR A 157 3.83 6.46 -3.25
C THR A 157 2.35 6.83 -3.31
N PRO A 158 1.88 7.78 -2.48
CA PRO A 158 0.52 8.31 -2.61
C PRO A 158 0.22 8.86 -4.02
N TYR A 159 1.24 9.35 -4.72
CA TYR A 159 1.13 9.81 -6.11
C TYR A 159 0.73 8.68 -7.07
N ASN A 160 1.35 7.51 -6.95
CA ASN A 160 1.00 6.34 -7.75
C ASN A 160 -0.45 5.93 -7.51
N VAL A 161 -0.88 5.87 -6.24
CA VAL A 161 -2.29 5.60 -5.90
C VAL A 161 -3.23 6.65 -6.48
N GLY A 162 -2.85 7.93 -6.41
CA GLY A 162 -3.60 9.02 -7.04
C GLY A 162 -3.77 8.81 -8.55
N SER A 163 -2.71 8.37 -9.25
CA SER A 163 -2.77 8.08 -10.69
C SER A 163 -3.72 6.91 -11.02
N VAL A 164 -3.73 5.87 -10.19
CA VAL A 164 -4.66 4.74 -10.29
C VAL A 164 -6.10 5.17 -10.05
N ILE A 165 -6.33 6.01 -9.03
CA ILE A 165 -7.67 6.56 -8.77
C ILE A 165 -8.14 7.39 -9.96
N MET A 166 -7.28 8.26 -10.51
CA MET A 166 -7.62 9.05 -11.71
C MET A 166 -7.95 8.16 -12.91
N TYR A 167 -7.22 7.06 -13.09
CA TYR A 167 -7.55 6.05 -14.10
C TYR A 167 -8.92 5.42 -13.84
N LEU A 168 -9.23 5.01 -12.61
CA LEU A 168 -10.54 4.45 -12.29
C LEU A 168 -11.67 5.48 -12.47
N LYS A 169 -11.42 6.76 -12.20
CA LYS A 169 -12.40 7.84 -12.45
C LYS A 169 -12.77 7.97 -13.93
N SER A 170 -11.87 7.65 -14.88
CA SER A 170 -12.25 7.63 -16.30
C SER A 170 -13.26 6.53 -16.65
N TYR A 171 -13.43 5.53 -15.78
CA TYR A 171 -14.45 4.47 -15.87
C TYR A 171 -15.71 4.75 -15.02
N GLY A 172 -15.91 6.00 -14.56
CA GLY A 172 -17.12 6.43 -13.86
C GLY A 172 -17.15 6.13 -12.36
N TRP A 173 -15.98 5.99 -11.72
CA TRP A 173 -15.86 5.99 -10.27
C TRP A 173 -16.01 7.41 -9.70
N THR A 174 -16.79 7.54 -8.63
CA THR A 174 -16.86 8.80 -7.86
C THR A 174 -15.88 8.80 -6.68
N ASP A 175 -15.53 9.98 -6.17
CA ASP A 175 -14.64 10.10 -5.01
C ASP A 175 -15.24 9.42 -3.76
N GLU A 176 -16.57 9.44 -3.61
CA GLU A 176 -17.27 8.75 -2.53
C GLU A 176 -17.17 7.22 -2.67
N GLU A 177 -17.28 6.68 -3.89
CA GLU A 177 -17.11 5.25 -4.15
C GLU A 177 -15.67 4.80 -3.89
N VAL A 178 -14.70 5.63 -4.25
CA VAL A 178 -13.28 5.40 -3.96
C VAL A 178 -13.06 5.36 -2.44
N ALA A 179 -13.59 6.32 -1.70
CA ALA A 179 -13.42 6.42 -0.24
C ALA A 179 -14.14 5.31 0.53
N LEU A 180 -15.39 5.01 0.18
CA LEU A 180 -16.25 4.10 0.94
C LEU A 180 -16.11 2.64 0.55
N ARG A 181 -15.76 2.36 -0.72
CA ARG A 181 -15.71 0.99 -1.27
C ARG A 181 -14.31 0.58 -1.68
N LEU A 182 -13.61 1.39 -2.47
CA LEU A 182 -12.33 0.98 -3.04
C LEU A 182 -11.23 0.89 -1.97
N LEU A 183 -11.02 1.96 -1.20
CA LEU A 183 -9.98 2.03 -0.17
C LEU A 183 -10.13 0.97 0.93
N PRO A 184 -11.32 0.71 1.49
CA PRO A 184 -11.46 -0.26 2.57
C PRO A 184 -11.53 -1.72 2.09
N CYS A 185 -12.10 -1.98 0.91
CA CYS A 185 -12.38 -3.35 0.46
C CYS A 185 -11.40 -3.87 -0.59
N TYR A 186 -10.81 -3.00 -1.41
CA TYR A 186 -9.98 -3.38 -2.56
C TYR A 186 -8.67 -2.59 -2.63
N PRO A 187 -7.88 -2.57 -1.54
CA PRO A 187 -6.61 -1.85 -1.49
C PRO A 187 -5.57 -2.41 -2.47
N GLU A 188 -5.67 -3.68 -2.84
CA GLU A 188 -4.77 -4.34 -3.79
C GLU A 188 -4.88 -3.72 -5.18
N VAL A 189 -6.06 -3.24 -5.57
CA VAL A 189 -6.27 -2.52 -6.84
C VAL A 189 -5.50 -1.21 -6.87
N LEU A 190 -5.40 -0.54 -5.72
CA LEU A 190 -4.64 0.69 -5.58
C LEU A 190 -3.13 0.47 -5.48
N ALA A 191 -2.70 -0.74 -5.15
CA ALA A 191 -1.29 -1.13 -5.16
C ALA A 191 -0.77 -1.45 -6.57
N ALA A 192 -1.67 -1.70 -7.53
CA ALA A 192 -1.32 -1.95 -8.92
C ALA A 192 -0.85 -0.67 -9.62
N THR A 193 -0.12 -0.83 -10.72
CA THR A 193 0.24 0.30 -11.60
C THR A 193 -0.83 0.54 -12.65
N THR A 194 -0.94 1.78 -13.12
CA THR A 194 -1.82 2.13 -14.25
C THR A 194 -1.55 1.25 -15.48
N GLY A 195 -0.30 0.90 -15.75
CA GLY A 195 0.07 -0.04 -16.82
C GLY A 195 -0.51 -1.44 -16.64
N GLN A 196 -0.52 -1.99 -15.42
CA GLN A 196 -1.14 -3.30 -15.14
C GLN A 196 -2.66 -3.26 -15.30
N LEU A 197 -3.30 -2.18 -14.85
CA LEU A 197 -4.75 -1.99 -15.02
C LEU A 197 -5.09 -1.85 -16.51
N GLN A 198 -4.30 -1.08 -17.26
CA GLN A 198 -4.46 -0.88 -18.70
C GLN A 198 -4.29 -2.19 -19.47
N ALA A 199 -3.26 -2.98 -19.17
CA ALA A 199 -3.04 -4.28 -19.81
C ALA A 199 -4.24 -5.22 -19.63
N THR A 200 -4.85 -5.21 -18.44
CA THR A 200 -6.07 -6.01 -18.18
C THR A 200 -7.27 -5.48 -18.97
N VAL A 201 -7.44 -4.15 -19.08
CA VAL A 201 -8.48 -3.56 -19.90
C VAL A 201 -8.26 -3.84 -21.39
N ASP A 202 -7.03 -3.75 -21.88
CA ASP A 202 -6.68 -4.06 -23.27
C ASP A 202 -6.95 -5.53 -23.60
N PHE A 203 -6.70 -6.43 -22.64
CA PHE A 203 -7.11 -7.82 -22.75
C PHE A 203 -8.63 -7.94 -22.92
N LEU A 204 -9.44 -7.28 -22.07
CA LEU A 204 -10.90 -7.32 -22.20
C LEU A 204 -11.35 -6.75 -23.55
N ARG A 205 -10.72 -5.68 -24.03
CA ARG A 205 -10.99 -5.10 -25.34
C ARG A 205 -10.67 -6.07 -26.48
N SER A 206 -9.57 -6.82 -26.38
CA SER A 206 -9.19 -7.86 -27.35
C SER A 206 -10.22 -8.99 -27.46
N ARG A 207 -11.05 -9.17 -26.42
CA ARG A 207 -12.17 -10.14 -26.38
C ARG A 207 -13.48 -9.54 -26.87
N ASN A 208 -13.47 -8.36 -27.47
CA ASN A 208 -14.65 -7.66 -28.00
C ASN A 208 -15.69 -7.27 -26.92
N PHE A 209 -15.24 -7.00 -25.69
CA PHE A 209 -16.11 -6.31 -24.73
C PHE A 209 -16.19 -4.81 -25.10
N ASP A 210 -17.39 -4.25 -25.07
CA ASP A 210 -17.60 -2.81 -25.25
C ASP A 210 -17.16 -2.02 -24.00
N GLU A 211 -16.81 -0.75 -24.19
CA GLU A 211 -16.29 0.11 -23.10
C GLU A 211 -17.29 0.29 -21.95
N GLU A 212 -18.60 0.30 -22.21
CA GLU A 212 -19.63 0.41 -21.17
C GLU A 212 -19.65 -0.86 -20.31
N SER A 213 -19.58 -2.04 -20.93
CA SER A 213 -19.46 -3.32 -20.23
C SER A 213 -18.17 -3.42 -19.43
N ILE A 214 -17.03 -2.98 -19.98
CA ILE A 214 -15.75 -2.94 -19.24
C ILE A 214 -15.88 -2.03 -18.01
N GLY A 215 -16.42 -0.81 -18.18
CA GLY A 215 -16.65 0.12 -17.07
C GLY A 215 -17.53 -0.48 -15.98
N ARG A 216 -18.62 -1.17 -16.36
CA ARG A 216 -19.48 -1.90 -15.41
C ARG A 216 -18.74 -3.03 -14.71
N MET A 217 -17.94 -3.83 -15.42
CA MET A 217 -17.17 -4.92 -14.83
C MET A 217 -16.14 -4.40 -13.83
N VAL A 218 -15.39 -3.34 -14.18
CA VAL A 218 -14.43 -2.69 -13.29
C VAL A 218 -15.10 -2.13 -12.04
N LYS A 219 -16.29 -1.53 -12.19
CA LYS A 219 -17.06 -0.96 -11.07
C LYS A 219 -17.68 -2.03 -10.17
N VAL A 220 -18.17 -3.13 -10.75
CA VAL A 220 -18.82 -4.22 -10.01
C VAL A 220 -17.78 -5.12 -9.33
N PHE A 221 -16.69 -5.43 -10.01
CA PHE A 221 -15.66 -6.36 -9.53
C PHE A 221 -14.23 -5.81 -9.76
N PRO A 222 -13.79 -4.84 -8.93
CA PRO A 222 -12.45 -4.24 -9.04
C PRO A 222 -11.28 -5.24 -9.00
N PRO A 223 -11.33 -6.35 -8.23
CA PRO A 223 -10.26 -7.35 -8.21
C PRO A 223 -9.93 -7.97 -9.57
N LEU A 224 -10.83 -7.84 -10.56
CA LEU A 224 -10.57 -8.22 -11.95
C LEU A 224 -9.26 -7.63 -12.49
N LEU A 225 -8.91 -6.42 -12.05
CA LEU A 225 -7.81 -5.65 -12.60
C LEU A 225 -6.42 -6.04 -12.05
N VAL A 226 -6.35 -6.90 -11.04
CA VAL A 226 -5.10 -7.22 -10.33
C VAL A 226 -4.77 -8.70 -10.48
N ALA A 227 -3.54 -9.00 -10.88
CA ALA A 227 -3.00 -10.35 -10.86
C ALA A 227 -2.87 -10.85 -9.40
N PRO A 228 -3.14 -12.14 -9.11
CA PRO A 228 -3.22 -13.27 -10.04
C PRO A 228 -4.65 -13.60 -10.50
N TYR A 229 -5.65 -12.82 -10.08
CA TYR A 229 -7.05 -13.18 -10.32
C TYR A 229 -7.48 -13.03 -11.78
N ASN A 230 -6.75 -12.23 -12.56
CA ASN A 230 -7.01 -12.04 -13.98
C ASN A 230 -6.91 -13.37 -14.73
N GLU A 231 -5.79 -14.10 -14.67
CA GLU A 231 -5.56 -15.23 -15.58
C GLU A 231 -6.62 -16.36 -15.47
N PRO A 232 -6.91 -16.92 -14.28
CA PRO A 232 -7.91 -17.98 -14.17
C PRO A 232 -9.33 -17.50 -14.46
N LEU A 233 -9.64 -16.26 -14.13
CA LEU A 233 -10.98 -15.69 -14.32
C LEU A 233 -11.22 -15.34 -15.79
N LEU A 234 -10.20 -14.85 -16.50
CA LEU A 234 -10.25 -14.62 -17.93
C LEU A 234 -10.40 -15.94 -18.70
N GLN A 235 -9.68 -16.99 -18.29
CA GLN A 235 -9.88 -18.35 -18.84
C GLN A 235 -11.30 -18.88 -18.58
N LEU A 236 -11.87 -18.59 -17.40
CA LEU A 236 -13.26 -18.96 -17.10
C LEU A 236 -14.26 -18.20 -17.98
N ILE A 237 -14.05 -16.89 -18.21
CA ILE A 237 -14.88 -16.07 -19.11
C ILE A 237 -14.85 -16.65 -20.53
N ASP A 238 -13.66 -17.00 -21.05
CA ASP A 238 -13.51 -17.64 -22.35
C ASP A 238 -14.29 -18.97 -22.43
N ARG A 239 -14.22 -19.78 -21.37
CA ARG A 239 -14.94 -21.06 -21.28
C ARG A 239 -16.46 -20.88 -21.24
N ILE A 240 -16.95 -19.88 -20.50
CA ILE A 240 -18.38 -19.55 -20.45
C ILE A 240 -18.85 -19.10 -21.82
N ARG A 241 -18.08 -18.26 -22.51
CA ARG A 241 -18.43 -17.80 -23.85
C ARG A 241 -18.47 -18.94 -24.86
N ALA A 242 -17.46 -19.81 -24.85
CA ALA A 242 -17.43 -21.00 -25.71
C ALA A 242 -18.62 -21.94 -25.45
N SER A 243 -19.01 -22.13 -24.19
CA SER A 243 -20.15 -22.98 -23.82
C SER A 243 -21.52 -22.32 -24.09
N ALA A 244 -21.64 -21.00 -23.95
CA ALA A 244 -22.85 -20.26 -24.28
C ALA A 244 -23.14 -20.31 -25.79
N HIS A 245 -22.12 -20.20 -26.64
CA HIS A 245 -22.27 -20.41 -28.08
C HIS A 245 -22.75 -21.82 -28.41
N ASN A 246 -22.32 -22.85 -27.66
CA ASN A 246 -22.80 -24.22 -27.84
C ASN A 246 -24.25 -24.43 -27.37
N LYS A 247 -24.74 -23.66 -26.38
CA LYS A 247 -26.12 -23.81 -25.89
C LYS A 247 -27.16 -23.48 -26.97
N TYR A 248 -26.88 -22.47 -27.81
CA TYR A 248 -27.75 -22.12 -28.93
C TYR A 248 -27.61 -23.07 -30.13
N VAL A 249 -26.50 -23.81 -30.23
CA VAL A 249 -26.32 -24.88 -31.23
C VAL A 249 -27.10 -26.14 -30.81
N ILE A 250 -27.13 -26.47 -29.51
CA ILE A 250 -27.80 -27.68 -29.01
C ILE A 250 -29.31 -27.49 -28.83
N SER A 251 -29.80 -26.26 -28.61
CA SER A 251 -31.23 -26.02 -28.43
C SER A 251 -32.07 -26.05 -29.71
N GLY A 252 -31.47 -26.31 -30.89
CA GLY A 252 -32.22 -26.71 -32.08
C GLY A 252 -33.30 -25.72 -32.58
N SER A 253 -33.22 -24.42 -32.22
CA SER A 253 -34.12 -23.41 -32.79
C SER A 253 -33.61 -22.94 -34.15
N TYR A 254 -33.55 -23.87 -35.11
CA TYR A 254 -33.82 -23.56 -36.50
C TYR A 254 -35.32 -23.68 -36.70
N HIS A 255 -36.06 -22.60 -36.45
CA HIS A 255 -37.34 -22.43 -37.11
C HIS A 255 -37.09 -21.60 -38.37
N VAL A 256 -37.04 -22.36 -39.47
CA VAL A 256 -37.17 -21.91 -40.86
C VAL A 256 -38.49 -21.18 -41.03
#